data_AF-A0A552UTJ8-F1
#
_entry.id   AF-A0A552UTJ8-F1
#
_cell.length_a   1.000
_cell.length_b   1.000
_cell.length_c   1.000
_cell.angle_alpha   90.00
_cell.angle_beta   90.00
_cell.angle_gamma   90.00
#
_symmetry.space_group_name_H-M   'P 1'
#
loop_
_entity.id
_entity.type
_entity.pdbx_description
1 polymer ?
#
loop_
_entity_poly.entity_id
_entity_poly.type
_entity_poly.pdbx_seq_one_letter_code
_entity_poly.pdbx_strand_id
1 'polypeptide(L)'
;MKYIIYSLYKYYDKGSNKEIAYEKTILVILLFVLMNIFTILILLNSLYLLDSLKDKSRVVKYIIFAVLYFAPGYYILSKIMPKAEIQDETLVKNYKSTHGLIMIAYMVLSVLFLVIAIIKKM
;
A
#
# COMPACT_ATOMS: atom_id res chain seq x y z
N MET A 1 -9.18 10.39 -0.66
CA MET A 1 -8.22 9.39 -1.18
C MET A 1 -7.51 9.85 -2.45
N LYS A 2 -8.21 10.25 -3.53
CA LYS A 2 -7.57 10.65 -4.80
C LYS A 2 -6.44 11.69 -4.64
N TYR A 3 -6.63 12.72 -3.82
CA TYR A 3 -5.59 13.73 -3.53
C TYR A 3 -4.37 13.21 -2.77
N ILE A 4 -4.57 12.24 -1.87
CA ILE A 4 -3.50 11.56 -1.12
C ILE A 4 -2.65 10.76 -2.12
N ILE A 5 -3.30 9.96 -2.94
CA ILE A 5 -2.68 9.14 -3.99
C ILE A 5 -1.94 10.01 -5.01
N TYR A 6 -2.55 11.12 -5.42
CA TYR A 6 -1.93 12.13 -6.26
C TYR A 6 -0.67 12.74 -5.64
N SER A 7 -0.63 12.91 -4.30
CA SER A 7 0.55 13.42 -3.59
C SER A 7 1.73 12.45 -3.70
N LEU A 8 1.48 11.15 -3.52
CA LEU A 8 2.49 10.10 -3.75
C LEU A 8 2.95 10.08 -5.22
N TYR A 9 1.99 10.14 -6.14
CA TYR A 9 2.30 10.20 -7.57
C TYR A 9 3.25 11.36 -7.87
N LYS A 10 2.91 12.58 -7.42
CA LYS A 10 3.77 13.75 -7.62
C LYS A 10 5.11 13.65 -6.91
N TYR A 11 5.21 12.94 -5.80
CA TYR A 11 6.49 12.65 -5.16
C TYR A 11 7.38 11.78 -6.07
N TYR A 12 6.84 10.73 -6.69
CA TYR A 12 7.60 9.85 -7.59
C TYR A 12 7.82 10.44 -9.00
N ASP A 13 6.91 11.28 -9.49
CA ASP A 13 7.00 12.01 -10.77
C ASP A 13 8.23 12.93 -10.81
N LYS A 14 8.69 13.45 -9.66
CA LYS A 14 9.88 14.34 -9.57
C LYS A 14 11.21 13.70 -9.99
N GLY A 15 11.27 12.38 -10.14
CA GLY A 15 12.51 11.67 -10.48
C GLY A 15 12.33 10.47 -11.42
N SER A 16 11.16 10.32 -12.04
CA SER A 16 10.90 9.17 -12.92
C SER A 16 9.86 9.49 -14.00
N ASN A 17 9.80 8.64 -15.03
CA ASN A 17 8.76 8.70 -16.05
C ASN A 17 7.36 8.63 -15.39
N LYS A 18 6.40 9.45 -15.86
CA LYS A 18 4.99 9.49 -15.42
C LYS A 18 4.36 8.09 -15.29
N GLU A 19 4.74 7.15 -16.15
CA GLU A 19 4.25 5.77 -16.05
C GLU A 19 4.81 5.03 -14.84
N ILE A 20 6.12 5.10 -14.66
CA ILE A 20 6.82 4.47 -13.52
C ILE A 20 6.36 5.09 -12.20
N ALA A 21 6.11 6.39 -12.18
CA ALA A 21 5.58 7.09 -11.00
C ALA A 21 4.19 6.59 -10.59
N TYR A 22 3.31 6.31 -11.56
CA TYR A 22 2.01 5.70 -11.31
C TYR A 22 2.17 4.29 -10.72
N GLU A 23 2.99 3.44 -11.35
CA GLU A 23 3.20 2.07 -10.90
C GLU A 23 3.74 2.00 -9.46
N LYS A 24 4.76 2.83 -9.16
CA LYS A 24 5.31 2.96 -7.81
C LYS A 24 4.25 3.40 -6.80
N THR A 25 3.38 4.33 -7.20
CA THR A 25 2.31 4.82 -6.33
C THR A 25 1.32 3.72 -5.96
N ILE A 26 0.85 2.95 -6.94
CA ILE A 26 -0.07 1.83 -6.70
C ILE A 26 0.58 0.76 -5.82
N LEU A 27 1.83 0.40 -6.08
CA LEU A 27 2.56 -0.59 -5.29
C LEU A 27 2.75 -0.16 -3.84
N VAL A 28 3.05 1.12 -3.60
CA VAL A 28 3.22 1.66 -2.24
C VAL A 28 1.90 1.65 -1.48
N ILE A 29 0.80 2.05 -2.13
CA ILE A 29 -0.53 1.99 -1.52
C ILE A 29 -0.89 0.54 -1.20
N LEU A 30 -0.64 -0.40 -2.12
CA LEU A 30 -0.87 -1.82 -1.91
C LEU A 30 -0.09 -2.34 -0.69
N LEU A 31 1.17 -1.94 -0.56
CA LEU A 31 2.00 -2.31 0.60
C LEU A 31 1.36 -1.82 1.90
N PHE A 32 0.88 -0.57 1.96
CA PHE A 32 0.20 -0.04 3.15
C PHE A 32 -1.12 -0.76 3.45
N VAL A 33 -1.89 -1.12 2.42
CA VAL A 33 -3.11 -1.92 2.60
C VAL A 33 -2.77 -3.28 3.18
N LEU A 34 -1.77 -3.99 2.63
CA LEU A 34 -1.33 -5.28 3.14
C LEU A 34 -0.79 -5.18 4.56
N MET A 35 -0.01 -4.15 4.89
CA MET A 35 0.45 -3.90 6.25
C MET A 35 -0.72 -3.76 7.22
N ASN A 36 -1.73 -2.96 6.89
CA ASN A 36 -2.90 -2.78 7.75
C ASN A 36 -3.71 -4.09 7.89
N ILE A 37 -3.84 -4.88 6.82
CA ILE A 37 -4.45 -6.22 6.89
C ILE A 37 -3.68 -7.11 7.88
N PHE A 38 -2.35 -7.16 7.79
CA PHE A 38 -1.54 -7.95 8.73
C PHE A 38 -1.66 -7.46 10.17
N THR A 39 -1.65 -6.14 10.40
CA THR A 39 -1.89 -5.56 11.73
C THR A 39 -3.21 -6.06 12.31
N ILE A 40 -4.28 -6.03 11.52
CA ILE A 40 -5.60 -6.54 11.94
C ILE A 40 -5.54 -8.04 12.24
N LEU A 41 -4.93 -8.85 11.37
CA LEU A 41 -4.79 -10.29 11.58
C LEU A 41 -4.03 -10.62 12.88
N ILE A 42 -2.98 -9.86 13.21
CA ILE A 42 -2.23 -10.01 14.45
C ILE A 42 -3.11 -9.66 15.66
N LEU A 43 -3.79 -8.51 15.61
CA LEU A 43 -4.64 -8.05 16.71
C LEU A 43 -5.84 -8.97 16.97
N LEU A 44 -6.39 -9.57 15.92
CA LEU A 44 -7.49 -10.54 16.00
C LEU A 44 -7.02 -11.98 16.26
N ASN A 45 -5.73 -12.19 16.52
CA ASN A 45 -5.15 -13.53 16.70
C ASN A 45 -5.47 -14.51 15.55
N SER A 46 -5.65 -13.98 14.34
CA SER A 46 -6.10 -14.74 13.16
C SER A 46 -4.94 -15.13 12.24
N LEU A 47 -3.71 -15.17 12.78
CA LEU A 47 -2.53 -15.61 12.05
C LEU A 47 -2.57 -17.09 11.66
N TYR A 48 -3.45 -17.89 12.28
CA TYR A 48 -3.67 -19.29 11.92
C TYR A 48 -4.07 -19.47 10.45
N LEU A 49 -4.67 -18.44 9.83
CA LEU A 49 -4.98 -18.41 8.40
C LEU A 49 -3.72 -18.54 7.51
N LEU A 50 -2.54 -18.27 8.07
CA LEU A 50 -1.24 -18.38 7.40
C LEU A 50 -0.46 -19.62 7.84
N ASP A 51 -1.02 -20.49 8.69
CA ASP A 51 -0.30 -21.66 9.22
C ASP A 51 0.07 -22.66 8.13
N SER A 52 -0.76 -22.77 7.08
CA SER A 52 -0.49 -23.59 5.90
C SER A 52 0.81 -23.21 5.17
N LEU A 53 1.32 -21.99 5.43
CA LEU A 53 2.55 -21.48 4.86
C LEU A 53 3.76 -21.79 5.74
N LYS A 54 3.63 -22.10 7.04
CA LYS A 54 4.77 -22.19 7.98
C LYS A 54 5.89 -23.08 7.47
N ASP A 55 5.56 -24.28 7.01
CA ASP A 55 6.53 -25.30 6.56
C ASP A 55 6.98 -25.14 5.10
N LYS A 56 6.44 -24.15 4.37
CA LYS A 56 6.82 -23.89 2.97
C LYS A 56 8.16 -23.16 2.89
N SER A 57 8.91 -23.42 1.82
CA SER A 57 10.15 -22.71 1.53
C SER A 57 9.91 -21.21 1.30
N ARG A 58 10.93 -20.38 1.51
CA ARG A 58 10.84 -18.92 1.33
C ARG A 58 10.37 -18.54 -0.08
N VAL A 59 10.89 -19.24 -1.10
CA VAL A 59 10.52 -19.02 -2.50
C VAL A 59 9.03 -19.26 -2.72
N VAL A 60 8.51 -20.38 -2.19
CA VAL A 60 7.09 -20.72 -2.32
C VAL A 60 6.22 -19.69 -1.60
N LYS A 61 6.61 -19.25 -0.40
CA LYS A 61 5.91 -18.18 0.33
C LYS A 61 5.83 -16.89 -0.50
N TYR A 62 6.94 -16.47 -1.12
CA TYR A 62 6.96 -15.27 -1.96
C TYR A 62 6.09 -15.39 -3.20
N ILE A 63 6.11 -16.55 -3.88
CA ILE A 63 5.24 -16.79 -5.03
C ILE A 63 3.77 -16.74 -4.62
N ILE A 64 3.41 -17.40 -3.51
CA ILE A 64 2.04 -17.36 -2.99
C ILE A 64 1.62 -15.92 -2.66
N PHE A 65 2.47 -15.15 -1.97
CA PHE A 65 2.19 -13.75 -1.68
C PHE A 65 2.07 -12.89 -2.95
N ALA A 66 2.94 -13.10 -3.92
CA ALA A 66 2.92 -12.41 -5.21
C ALA A 66 1.59 -12.68 -5.95
N VAL A 67 1.18 -13.94 -6.05
CA VAL A 67 0.04 -14.36 -6.87
C VAL A 67 -1.30 -14.17 -6.15
N LEU A 68 -1.40 -14.52 -4.87
CA LEU A 68 -2.68 -14.51 -4.16
C LEU A 68 -3.02 -13.17 -3.51
N TYR A 69 -2.02 -12.32 -3.25
CA TYR A 69 -2.24 -11.05 -2.55
C TYR A 69 -1.81 -9.86 -3.40
N PHE A 70 -0.59 -9.86 -3.93
CA PHE A 70 -0.05 -8.73 -4.66
C PHE A 70 -0.71 -8.52 -6.02
N ALA A 71 -0.79 -9.55 -6.86
CA ALA A 71 -1.40 -9.45 -8.19
C ALA A 71 -2.89 -9.02 -8.15
N PRO A 72 -3.78 -9.67 -7.37
CA PRO A 72 -5.17 -9.24 -7.28
C PRO A 72 -5.30 -7.87 -6.60
N GLY A 73 -4.52 -7.60 -5.56
CA GLY A 73 -4.53 -6.30 -4.89
C GLY A 73 -4.13 -5.15 -5.83
N TYR A 74 -3.08 -5.36 -6.63
CA TYR A 74 -2.66 -4.42 -7.66
C TYR A 74 -3.73 -4.23 -8.72
N TYR A 75 -4.33 -5.32 -9.22
CA TYR A 75 -5.42 -5.25 -10.20
C TYR A 75 -6.64 -4.48 -9.68
N ILE A 76 -7.05 -4.73 -8.45
CA ILE A 76 -8.16 -4.01 -7.80
C ILE A 76 -7.82 -2.52 -7.65
N LEU A 77 -6.63 -2.19 -7.13
CA LEU A 77 -6.23 -0.80 -6.92
C LEU A 77 -6.09 -0.01 -8.22
N SER A 78 -5.50 -0.61 -9.26
CA SER A 78 -5.39 0.04 -10.58
C SER A 78 -6.75 0.28 -11.24
N LYS A 79 -7.76 -0.54 -10.96
CA LYS A 79 -9.16 -0.31 -11.38
C LYS A 79 -9.84 0.79 -10.58
N ILE A 80 -9.64 0.84 -9.27
CA ILE A 80 -10.20 1.89 -8.39
C ILE A 80 -9.53 3.25 -8.67
N MET A 81 -8.26 3.22 -9.08
CA MET A 81 -7.41 4.40 -9.28
C MET A 81 -6.83 4.39 -10.70
N PRO A 82 -7.66 4.65 -11.72
CA PRO A 82 -7.21 4.60 -13.10
C PRO A 82 -6.15 5.68 -13.37
N LYS A 83 -5.14 5.32 -14.16
CA LYS A 83 -4.00 6.17 -14.50
C LYS A 83 -4.39 7.55 -15.03
N ALA A 84 -5.41 7.59 -15.90
CA ALA A 84 -5.93 8.84 -16.46
C ALA A 84 -6.37 9.84 -15.39
N GLU A 85 -6.99 9.36 -14.30
CA GLU A 85 -7.43 10.23 -13.21
C GLU A 85 -6.27 10.71 -12.34
N ILE A 86 -5.25 9.90 -12.10
CA ILE A 86 -4.12 10.31 -11.24
C ILE A 86 -3.17 11.25 -12.00
N GLN A 87 -3.05 11.08 -13.31
CA GLN A 87 -2.19 11.91 -14.15
C GLN A 87 -2.85 13.23 -14.57
N ASP A 88 -4.15 13.39 -14.35
CA ASP A 88 -4.89 14.61 -14.69
C ASP A 88 -4.39 15.81 -13.87
N GLU A 89 -3.81 16.78 -14.57
CA GLU A 89 -3.25 17.98 -13.98
C GLU A 89 -4.34 18.96 -13.49
N THR A 90 -5.62 18.75 -13.81
CA THR A 90 -6.72 19.56 -13.25
C THR A 90 -6.92 19.32 -11.74
N LEU A 91 -6.50 18.17 -11.21
CA LEU A 91 -6.46 17.89 -9.76
C LEU A 91 -5.49 18.82 -9.00
N VAL A 92 -4.56 19.47 -9.70
CA VAL A 92 -3.59 20.43 -9.13
C VAL A 92 -4.29 21.62 -8.46
N LYS A 93 -5.42 22.11 -9.00
CA LYS A 93 -6.05 23.34 -8.50
C LYS A 93 -6.69 23.19 -7.11
N ASN A 94 -7.07 21.97 -6.72
CA ASN A 94 -7.65 21.67 -5.40
C ASN A 94 -6.64 21.01 -4.44
N TYR A 95 -5.40 20.84 -4.87
CA TYR A 95 -4.33 20.27 -4.06
C TYR A 95 -3.91 21.24 -2.96
N LYS A 96 -4.17 20.87 -1.70
CA LYS A 96 -3.61 21.56 -0.51
C LYS A 96 -2.46 20.74 0.06
N SER A 97 -1.35 21.39 0.42
CA SER A 97 -0.17 20.79 1.04
C SER A 97 -0.46 19.91 2.27
N THR A 98 -1.56 20.21 2.97
CA THR A 98 -2.08 19.42 4.09
C THR A 98 -2.36 17.96 3.74
N HIS A 99 -2.73 17.63 2.50
CA HIS A 99 -3.00 16.25 2.08
C HIS A 99 -1.73 15.39 2.03
N GLY A 100 -0.60 15.98 1.64
CA GLY A 100 0.70 15.30 1.67
C GLY A 100 1.14 15.00 3.11
N LEU A 101 0.95 15.94 4.03
CA LEU A 101 1.24 15.73 5.46
C LEU A 101 0.37 14.63 6.07
N ILE A 102 -0.94 14.64 5.79
CA ILE A 102 -1.87 13.59 6.22
C ILE A 102 -1.40 12.22 5.72
N MET A 103 -0.92 12.15 4.48
CA MET A 103 -0.42 10.91 3.93
C MET A 103 0.83 10.40 4.66
N ILE A 104 1.82 11.27 4.87
CA ILE A 104 3.03 10.90 5.61
C ILE A 104 2.66 10.43 7.03
N ALA A 105 1.77 11.16 7.71
CA ALA A 105 1.28 10.77 9.03
C ALA A 105 0.61 9.40 8.99
N TYR A 106 -0.25 9.13 7.99
CA TYR A 106 -0.88 7.83 7.82
C TYR A 106 0.12 6.69 7.60
N MET A 107 1.16 6.92 6.79
CA MET A 107 2.23 5.94 6.55
C MET A 107 2.99 5.62 7.83
N VAL A 108 3.39 6.67 8.57
CA VAL A 108 4.10 6.53 9.85
C VAL A 108 3.22 5.78 10.86
N LEU A 109 1.96 6.14 10.99
CA LEU A 109 1.01 5.45 11.88
C LEU A 109 0.78 3.99 11.48
N SER A 110 0.70 3.69 10.18
CA SER A 110 0.54 2.31 9.70
C SER A 110 1.72 1.42 10.10
N VAL A 111 2.95 1.95 10.00
CA VAL A 111 4.16 1.25 10.45
C VAL A 111 4.17 1.10 11.97
N LEU A 112 3.88 2.18 12.71
CA LEU A 112 3.85 2.16 14.17
C LEU A 112 2.84 1.14 14.70
N PHE A 113 1.62 1.11 14.16
CA PHE A 113 0.60 0.15 14.58
C PHE A 113 0.98 -1.29 14.29
N LEU A 114 1.62 -1.57 13.15
CA LEU A 114 2.13 -2.91 12.87
C LEU A 114 3.18 -3.33 13.90
N VAL A 115 4.15 -2.46 14.20
CA VAL A 115 5.20 -2.73 15.19
C VAL A 115 4.60 -2.96 16.58
N ILE A 116 3.67 -2.11 17.01
CA ILE A 116 2.98 -2.25 18.30
C ILE A 116 2.20 -3.57 18.35
N ALA A 117 1.51 -3.94 17.27
CA ALA A 117 0.77 -5.20 17.20
C ALA A 117 1.69 -6.42 17.32
N ILE A 118 2.86 -6.39 16.67
CA ILE A 118 3.87 -7.44 16.78
C ILE A 118 4.40 -7.53 18.22
N ILE A 119 4.81 -6.40 18.81
CA ILE A 119 5.37 -6.37 20.18
C ILE A 119 4.35 -6.87 21.20
N LYS A 120 3.08 -6.47 21.10
CA LYS A 120 2.02 -6.92 22.02
C LYS A 120 1.74 -8.42 21.93
N LYS A 121 2.07 -9.05 20.80
CA LYS A 121 1.77 -10.45 20.52
C LYS A 121 2.92 -11.40 20.85
N MET A 122 4.15 -10.90 20.87
CA MET A 122 5.34 -11.59 21.40
C MET A 122 5.24 -11.75 22.92
#